data_AF-A0A4Z0Q3W3-F1
#
_entry.id   AF-A0A4Z0Q3W3-F1
#
_cell.length_a   1.000
_cell.length_b   1.000
_cell.length_c   1.000
_cell.angle_alpha   90.00
_cell.angle_beta   90.00
_cell.angle_gamma   90.00
#
_symmetry.space_group_name_H-M   'P 1'
#
loop_
_entity.id
_entity.type
_entity.pdbx_description
1 polymer ?
#
loop_
_entity_poly.entity_id
_entity_poly.type
_entity_poly.pdbx_seq_one_letter_code
_entity_poly.pdbx_strand_id
1 'polypeptide(L)'
;MRYQPTTKLKARLLTALVVVLGFGVAYNVLAALDVMVSLKYETDGPQECFSLITGHNLCLRLKIHEIAAPVCFFLALGLAIAKDVWLEKVNK
;
A
#
# COMPACT_ATOMS: atom_id res chain seq x y z
N MET A 1 -4.19 26.97 -30.25
CA MET A 1 -4.39 26.24 -28.98
C MET A 1 -4.36 24.75 -29.28
N ARG A 2 -3.27 24.05 -28.93
CA ARG A 2 -3.07 22.63 -29.28
C ARG A 2 -3.67 21.77 -28.16
N TYR A 3 -4.88 21.27 -28.37
CA TYR A 3 -5.55 20.34 -27.45
C TYR A 3 -4.76 19.01 -27.39
N GLN A 4 -4.05 18.74 -26.30
CA GLN A 4 -3.31 17.47 -26.11
C GLN A 4 -4.13 16.48 -25.26
N PRO A 5 -4.73 15.43 -25.86
CA PRO A 5 -5.54 14.46 -25.11
C PRO A 5 -4.70 13.55 -24.19
N THR A 6 -3.40 13.42 -24.46
CA THR A 6 -2.48 12.51 -23.74
C THR A 6 -2.17 12.98 -22.33
N THR A 7 -2.19 14.29 -22.04
CA THR A 7 -1.90 14.84 -20.71
C THR A 7 -3.04 14.58 -19.73
N LYS A 8 -4.30 14.69 -20.20
CA LYS A 8 -5.50 14.38 -19.41
C LYS A 8 -5.56 12.90 -19.02
N LEU A 9 -5.21 12.00 -19.95
CA LEU A 9 -5.14 10.56 -19.67
C LEU A 9 -4.06 10.24 -18.62
N LYS A 10 -2.85 10.80 -18.79
CA LYS A 10 -1.75 10.64 -17.83
C LYS A 10 -2.12 11.15 -16.43
N ALA A 11 -2.74 12.31 -16.33
CA ALA A 11 -3.18 12.86 -15.04
C ALA A 11 -4.25 11.98 -14.36
N ARG A 12 -5.19 11.41 -15.12
CA ARG A 12 -6.18 10.44 -14.61
C ARG A 12 -5.51 9.15 -14.14
N LEU A 13 -4.56 8.62 -14.91
CA LEU A 13 -3.80 7.43 -14.53
C LEU A 13 -3.00 7.65 -13.25
N LEU A 14 -2.28 8.77 -13.14
CA LEU A 14 -1.53 9.12 -11.92
C LEU A 14 -2.45 9.24 -10.70
N THR A 15 -3.62 9.86 -10.87
CA THR A 15 -4.60 9.99 -9.79
C THR A 15 -5.16 8.62 -9.38
N ALA A 16 -5.48 7.75 -10.34
CA ALA A 16 -5.91 6.38 -10.05
C ALA A 16 -4.81 5.59 -9.31
N LEU A 17 -3.55 5.77 -9.68
CA LEU A 17 -2.41 5.10 -9.05
C LEU A 17 -2.20 5.53 -7.59
N VAL A 18 -2.34 6.83 -7.30
CA VAL A 18 -2.32 7.34 -5.91
C VAL A 18 -3.47 6.75 -5.09
N VAL A 19 -4.67 6.67 -5.66
CA VAL A 19 -5.84 6.06 -4.98
C VAL A 19 -5.59 4.58 -4.70
N VAL A 20 -5.10 3.81 -5.68
CA VAL A 20 -4.76 2.39 -5.51
C VAL A 20 -3.69 2.20 -4.43
N LEU A 21 -2.65 3.05 -4.40
CA LEU A 21 -1.64 3.01 -3.35
C LEU A 21 -2.24 3.33 -1.96
N GLY A 22 -3.15 4.30 -1.88
CA GLY A 22 -3.89 4.60 -0.65
C GLY A 22 -4.72 3.41 -0.15
N PHE A 23 -5.46 2.74 -1.04
CA PHE A 23 -6.14 1.48 -0.72
C PHE A 23 -5.15 0.39 -0.29
N GLY A 24 -3.98 0.32 -0.92
CA GLY A 24 -2.91 -0.60 -0.54
C GLY A 24 -2.41 -0.39 0.89
N VAL A 25 -2.32 0.86 1.36
CA VAL A 25 -1.98 1.15 2.76
C VAL A 25 -3.06 0.62 3.70
N ALA A 26 -4.34 0.93 3.43
CA ALA A 26 -5.46 0.44 4.24
C ALA A 26 -5.52 -1.11 4.27
N TYR A 27 -5.32 -1.75 3.13
CA TYR A 27 -5.25 -3.21 3.03
C TYR A 27 -4.11 -3.80 3.85
N ASN A 28 -2.91 -3.22 3.81
CA ASN A 28 -1.79 -3.71 4.61
C ASN A 28 -2.04 -3.62 6.12
N VAL A 29 -2.73 -2.57 6.58
CA VAL A 29 -3.12 -2.44 7.99
C VAL A 29 -4.12 -3.52 8.39
N LEU A 30 -5.16 -3.74 7.58
CA LEU A 30 -6.15 -4.80 7.84
C LEU A 30 -5.50 -6.19 7.82
N ALA A 31 -4.64 -6.46 6.84
CA ALA A 31 -3.91 -7.72 6.75
C ALA A 31 -2.97 -7.93 7.96
N ALA A 32 -2.35 -6.88 8.48
CA ALA A 32 -1.56 -6.97 9.71
C ALA A 32 -2.43 -7.33 10.92
N LEU A 33 -3.65 -6.78 11.03
CA LEU A 33 -4.60 -7.14 12.07
C LEU A 33 -5.06 -8.59 11.96
N ASP A 34 -5.37 -9.06 10.75
CA ASP A 34 -5.73 -10.46 10.52
C ASP A 34 -4.60 -11.41 10.93
N VAL A 35 -3.35 -11.05 10.60
CA VAL A 35 -2.18 -11.81 11.03
C VAL A 35 -2.03 -11.78 12.54
N MET A 36 -2.28 -10.66 13.22
CA MET A 36 -2.25 -10.58 14.70
C MET A 36 -3.33 -11.45 15.35
N VAL A 37 -4.54 -11.47 14.78
CA VAL A 37 -5.64 -12.33 15.24
C VAL A 37 -5.25 -13.79 15.05
N SER A 38 -4.74 -14.16 13.87
CA SER A 38 -4.26 -15.50 13.57
C SER A 38 -3.09 -15.91 14.48
N LEU A 39 -2.18 -14.99 14.80
CA LEU A 39 -1.09 -15.20 15.77
C LEU A 39 -1.59 -15.43 17.21
N LYS A 40 -2.82 -15.03 17.53
CA LYS A 40 -3.38 -15.20 18.87
C LYS A 40 -4.20 -16.48 19.02
N TYR A 41 -4.81 -16.96 17.94
CA TYR A 41 -5.71 -18.11 17.97
C TYR A 41 -5.16 -19.36 17.28
N GLU A 42 -4.19 -19.21 16.39
CA GLU A 42 -3.64 -20.32 15.61
C GLU A 42 -2.24 -20.74 16.04
N THR A 43 -1.63 -20.11 17.04
CA THR A 43 -0.31 -20.51 17.53
C THR A 43 -0.40 -20.96 18.99
N ASP A 44 0.52 -21.83 19.42
CA ASP A 44 0.58 -22.34 20.81
C ASP A 44 1.04 -21.27 21.83
N GLY A 45 1.35 -20.06 21.36
CA GLY A 45 1.71 -18.94 22.22
C GLY A 45 2.21 -17.72 21.43
N PRO A 46 2.34 -16.55 22.07
CA PRO A 46 2.73 -15.30 21.41
C PRO A 46 4.18 -15.27 20.92
N GLN A 47 4.99 -16.26 21.30
CA GLN A 47 6.36 -16.44 20.81
C GLN A 47 6.45 -17.42 19.63
N GLU A 48 5.38 -18.17 19.37
CA GLU A 48 5.33 -19.13 18.28
C GLU A 48 4.88 -18.45 16.98
N CYS A 49 5.65 -18.65 15.92
CA CYS A 49 5.46 -17.97 14.64
C CYS A 49 4.73 -18.81 13.59
N PHE A 50 4.51 -20.10 13.86
CA PHE A 50 3.85 -21.02 12.94
C PHE A 50 2.40 -21.24 13.35
N SER A 51 1.48 -21.06 12.40
CA SER A 51 0.08 -21.44 12.57
C SER A 51 -0.06 -22.96 12.63
N LEU A 52 -0.75 -23.47 13.66
CA LEU A 52 -1.18 -24.86 13.78
C LEU A 52 -2.26 -25.23 12.75
N ILE A 53 -3.03 -24.26 12.25
CA ILE A 53 -4.12 -24.50 11.30
C ILE A 53 -3.58 -24.52 9.87
N THR A 54 -2.84 -23.49 9.49
CA THR A 54 -2.41 -23.26 8.10
C THR A 54 -0.96 -23.65 7.84
N GLY A 55 -0.16 -23.91 8.89
CA GLY A 55 1.27 -24.21 8.78
C GLY A 55 2.12 -23.03 8.29
N HIS A 56 1.56 -21.83 8.20
CA HIS A 56 2.26 -20.66 7.66
C HIS A 56 3.05 -19.91 8.74
N ASN A 57 4.15 -19.27 8.33
CA ASN A 57 4.90 -18.36 9.18
C ASN A 57 4.21 -16.99 9.23
N LEU A 58 3.42 -16.80 10.29
CA LEU A 58 2.64 -15.59 10.55
C LEU A 58 3.54 -14.40 10.91
N CYS A 59 4.65 -14.61 11.64
CA CYS A 59 5.61 -13.56 11.97
C CYS A 59 6.26 -12.94 10.73
N LEU A 60 6.63 -13.77 9.75
CA LEU A 60 7.18 -13.30 8.48
C LEU A 60 6.14 -12.46 7.72
N ARG A 61 4.89 -12.93 7.68
CA ARG A 61 3.78 -12.22 7.04
C ARG A 61 3.50 -10.87 7.72
N LEU A 62 3.57 -10.82 9.05
CA LEU A 62 3.40 -9.59 9.82
C LEU A 62 4.52 -8.58 9.50
N LYS A 63 5.79 -9.01 9.52
CA LYS A 63 6.92 -8.16 9.15
C LYS A 63 6.80 -7.61 7.73
N ILE A 64 6.32 -8.43 6.79
CA ILE A 64 6.09 -7.99 5.41
C ILE A 64 5.04 -6.88 5.36
N HIS A 65 3.90 -7.04 6.05
CA HIS A 65 2.87 -6.00 6.08
C HIS A 65 3.30 -4.74 6.83
N GLU A 66 4.06 -4.89 7.91
CA GLU A 66 4.64 -3.79 8.69
C GLU A 66 5.61 -2.94 7.87
N ILE A 67 6.40 -3.56 6.98
CA ILE A 67 7.31 -2.85 6.08
C ILE A 67 6.58 -2.36 4.82
N ALA A 68 5.63 -3.12 4.29
CA ALA A 68 4.91 -2.75 3.06
C ALA A 68 4.01 -1.52 3.26
N ALA A 69 3.40 -1.35 4.43
CA ALA A 69 2.55 -0.19 4.72
C ALA A 69 3.30 1.17 4.59
N PRO A 70 4.44 1.41 5.27
CA PRO A 70 5.17 2.66 5.12
C PRO A 70 5.76 2.82 3.71
N VAL A 71 6.22 1.74 3.07
CA VAL A 71 6.73 1.81 1.69
C VAL A 71 5.64 2.29 0.73
N CYS A 72 4.43 1.70 0.78
CA CYS A 72 3.29 2.15 -0.03
C CYS A 72 2.91 3.60 0.28
N PHE A 73 2.97 4.03 1.54
CA PHE A 73 2.68 5.40 1.94
C PHE A 73 3.68 6.40 1.35
N PHE A 74 4.98 6.17 1.49
CA PHE A 74 6.01 7.03 0.92
C PHE A 74 5.94 7.10 -0.61
N LEU A 75 5.63 5.97 -1.25
CA LEU A 75 5.47 5.91 -2.71
C LEU A 75 4.25 6.72 -3.17
N ALA A 76 3.12 6.63 -2.45
CA ALA A 76 1.93 7.43 -2.72
C ALA A 76 2.21 8.93 -2.55
N LEU A 77 2.92 9.29 -1.48
CA LEU A 77 3.27 10.69 -1.18
C LEU A 77 4.20 11.27 -2.25
N GLY A 78 5.24 10.53 -2.63
CA GLY A 78 6.17 10.93 -3.69
C GLY A 78 5.46 11.10 -5.04
N LEU A 79 4.54 10.19 -5.37
CA LEU A 79 3.77 10.28 -6.61
C LEU A 79 2.77 11.45 -6.61
N ALA A 80 2.15 11.74 -5.46
CA ALA A 80 1.26 12.89 -5.31
C ALA A 80 2.01 14.21 -5.50
N ILE A 81 3.17 14.39 -4.85
CA ILE A 81 4.02 15.57 -5.01
C ILE A 81 4.51 15.70 -6.46
N ALA A 82 5.00 14.62 -7.05
CA ALA A 82 5.46 14.62 -8.43
C ALA A 82 4.34 14.99 -9.41
N LYS A 83 3.12 14.52 -9.17
CA LYS A 83 1.93 14.88 -9.94
C LYS A 83 1.64 16.38 -9.82
N ASP A 84 1.65 16.93 -8.61
CA ASP A 84 1.33 18.34 -8.37
C ASP A 84 2.34 19.28 -9.04
N VAL A 85 3.65 18.98 -8.91
CA VAL A 85 4.72 19.73 -9.60
C VAL A 85 4.56 19.65 -11.12
N TRP A 86 4.21 18.47 -11.66
CA TRP A 86 4.01 18.31 -13.09
C TRP A 86 2.79 19.08 -13.59
N LEU A 87 1.69 19.06 -12.85
CA LEU A 87 0.47 19.80 -13.18
C LEU A 87 0.71 21.31 -13.17
N GLU A 88 1.47 21.83 -12.20
CA GLU A 88 1.86 23.24 -12.18
C GLU A 88 2.66 23.62 -13.43
N LYS A 89 3.61 22.79 -13.84
CA LYS A 89 4.44 23.03 -15.03
C LYS A 89 3.68 22.97 -16.35
N VAL A 90 2.59 22.19 -16.43
CA VAL A 90 1.75 22.07 -17.63
C VAL A 90 0.72 23.18 -17.73
N ASN A 91 0.30 23.75 -16.59
CA ASN A 91 -0.71 24.82 -16.54
C ASN A 91 -0.12 26.23 -16.71
N LYS A 92 1.19 26.36 -16.59
CA LYS A 92 1.97 27.59 -16.82
C LYS A 92 2.39 27.70 -18.28
#